data_AF-A0A1S6QGM0-F1
#
_entry.id   AF-A0A1S6QGM0-F1
#
_cell.length_a   1.000
_cell.length_b   1.000
_cell.length_c   1.000
_cell.angle_alpha   90.00
_cell.angle_beta   90.00
_cell.angle_gamma   90.00
#
_symmetry.space_group_name_H-M   'P 1'
#
loop_
_entity.id
_entity.type
_entity.pdbx_description
1 polymer ?
#
loop_
_entity_poly.entity_id
_entity_poly.type
_entity_poly.pdbx_seq_one_letter_code
_entity_poly.pdbx_strand_id
1 'polypeptide(L)'
;MSEEEKVCIKCGRKIPGYSRFCPYCGAAQPALKKDAASDNSRVSRRATNDSGNNNGMTPLKKLMIIALGLVFVLVVGKVTTFKDGPGHHKIEEEMHLNMFDGETAYGKHPKITVDKKKGTTIKISYKSTALKNIKTNPDWKRLVKKTVKKSNEFDGVYGNKMYSKIKIRTDKSKKPLFKVDQGKVLYNKADA
;
A
#
# COMPACT_ATOMS: atom_id res chain seq x y z
N MET A 1 10.89 36.56 -1.77
CA MET A 1 11.40 35.37 -2.49
C MET A 1 10.18 34.62 -3.03
N SER A 2 9.95 34.63 -4.33
CA SER A 2 8.85 33.88 -4.94
C SER A 2 9.24 32.41 -5.01
N GLU A 3 8.45 31.55 -4.37
CA GLU A 3 8.59 30.10 -4.53
C GLU A 3 8.13 29.75 -5.95
N GLU A 4 9.08 29.34 -6.79
CA GLU A 4 8.79 28.87 -8.14
C GLU A 4 7.88 27.64 -8.04
N GLU A 5 6.69 27.68 -8.64
CA GLU A 5 5.71 26.57 -8.63
C GLU A 5 5.74 25.82 -9.97
N LYS A 6 5.52 24.50 -9.92
CA LYS A 6 5.35 23.65 -11.11
C LYS A 6 4.07 22.82 -11.01
N VAL A 7 3.58 22.31 -12.14
CA VAL A 7 2.38 21.45 -12.19
C VAL A 7 2.79 19.98 -12.17
N CYS A 8 2.10 19.17 -11.36
CA CYS A 8 2.33 17.74 -11.28
C CYS A 8 1.96 17.03 -12.59
N ILE A 9 2.91 16.29 -13.17
CA ILE A 9 2.72 15.53 -14.43
C ILE A 9 1.68 14.40 -14.35
N LYS A 10 1.23 14.03 -13.14
CA LYS A 10 0.25 12.94 -12.93
C LYS A 10 -1.14 13.44 -12.54
N CYS A 11 -1.23 14.39 -11.60
CA CYS A 11 -2.52 14.82 -11.05
C CYS A 11 -2.91 16.27 -11.41
N GLY A 12 -2.06 17.01 -12.12
CA GLY A 12 -2.35 18.35 -12.60
C GLY A 12 -2.39 19.45 -11.52
N ARG A 13 -2.05 19.13 -10.26
CA ARG A 13 -2.00 20.12 -9.17
C ARG A 13 -0.68 20.90 -9.16
N LYS A 14 -0.73 22.16 -8.74
CA LYS A 14 0.45 23.00 -8.49
C LYS A 14 1.20 22.51 -7.25
N ILE A 15 2.53 22.48 -7.34
CA ILE A 15 3.45 22.02 -6.31
C ILE A 15 4.71 22.90 -6.30
N PRO A 16 5.47 22.95 -5.20
CA PRO A 16 6.74 23.67 -5.17
C PRO A 16 7.73 23.14 -6.22
N GLY A 17 8.41 24.03 -6.92
CA GLY A 17 9.31 23.74 -8.04
C GLY A 17 10.50 22.86 -7.64
N TYR A 18 10.97 23.01 -6.41
CA TYR A 18 12.03 22.19 -5.82
C TYR A 18 11.56 20.78 -5.42
N SER A 19 10.25 20.52 -5.36
CA SER A 19 9.74 19.23 -4.88
C SER A 19 10.04 18.11 -5.86
N ARG A 20 10.74 17.06 -5.38
CA ARG A 20 11.03 15.85 -6.16
C ARG A 20 9.84 14.89 -6.25
N PHE A 21 8.85 15.05 -5.37
CA PHE A 21 7.66 14.22 -5.30
C PHE A 21 6.40 15.07 -5.12
N CYS A 22 5.29 14.68 -5.72
CA CYS A 22 4.01 15.37 -5.53
C CYS A 22 3.42 15.03 -4.15
N PRO A 23 3.16 16.01 -3.26
CA PRO A 23 2.58 15.74 -1.94
C PRO A 23 1.14 15.21 -2.00
N TYR A 24 0.44 15.40 -3.14
CA TYR A 24 -0.96 14.99 -3.30
C TYR A 24 -1.14 13.60 -3.91
N CYS A 25 -0.18 13.12 -4.71
CA CYS A 25 -0.30 11.82 -5.39
C CYS A 25 0.94 10.92 -5.31
N GLY A 26 2.02 11.38 -4.68
CA GLY A 26 3.26 10.61 -4.51
C GLY A 26 4.12 10.45 -5.76
N ALA A 27 3.67 10.91 -6.93
CA ALA A 27 4.41 10.76 -8.17
C ALA A 27 5.73 11.55 -8.16
N ALA A 28 6.81 10.92 -8.60
CA ALA A 28 8.10 11.56 -8.83
C ALA A 28 7.98 12.68 -9.89
N GLN A 29 8.67 13.79 -9.65
CA GLN A 29 8.61 14.99 -10.48
C GLN A 29 10.00 15.31 -11.06
N PRO A 30 10.07 15.77 -12.31
CA PRO A 30 11.34 16.24 -12.88
C PRO A 30 11.85 17.45 -12.10
N ALA A 31 13.17 17.54 -11.93
CA ALA A 31 13.81 18.74 -11.39
C ALA A 31 13.69 19.87 -12.43
N LEU A 32 13.29 21.06 -12.00
CA LEU A 32 13.36 22.23 -12.86
C LEU A 32 14.85 22.53 -13.09
N LYS A 33 15.29 22.49 -14.35
CA LYS A 33 16.59 23.02 -14.73
C LYS A 33 16.49 24.53 -14.57
N LYS A 34 17.23 25.10 -13.62
CA LYS A 34 17.47 26.53 -13.62
C LYS A 34 18.38 26.82 -14.81
N ASP A 35 17.85 27.50 -15.81
CA ASP A 35 18.63 28.00 -16.93
C ASP A 35 19.59 29.07 -16.40
N ALA A 36 20.80 28.64 -16.04
CA ALA A 36 21.92 29.52 -15.80
C ALA A 36 22.41 30.04 -17.17
N ALA A 37 21.78 31.10 -17.67
CA ALA A 37 22.41 31.94 -18.67
C ALA A 37 23.39 32.89 -17.97
N SER A 38 24.66 32.50 -17.96
CA SER A 38 25.84 33.38 -18.15
C SER A 38 27.08 32.77 -17.48
N ASP A 39 27.79 31.92 -18.22
CA ASP A 39 29.24 32.16 -18.35
C ASP A 39 29.72 31.52 -19.65
N ASN A 40 29.79 32.35 -20.70
CA ASN A 40 30.48 32.01 -21.93
C ASN A 40 31.85 32.66 -21.84
N SER A 41 32.77 32.05 -21.09
CA SER A 41 34.18 32.37 -21.19
C SER A 41 35.05 31.14 -20.96
N ARG A 42 35.67 30.68 -22.06
CA ARG A 42 36.82 29.77 -22.12
C ARG A 42 36.53 28.31 -21.76
N VAL A 43 36.05 27.59 -22.77
CA VAL A 43 36.36 26.16 -22.96
C VAL A 43 37.88 26.03 -23.17
N SER A 44 38.63 26.09 -22.07
CA SER A 44 39.91 25.40 -21.98
C SER A 44 39.55 23.93 -21.80
N ARG A 45 39.72 23.15 -22.86
CA ARG A 45 39.94 21.71 -22.78
C ARG A 45 41.17 21.47 -21.92
N ARG A 46 41.02 21.48 -20.61
CA ARG A 46 41.85 20.65 -19.74
C ARG A 46 41.12 19.33 -19.66
N ALA A 47 41.60 18.40 -20.48
CA ALA A 47 41.54 17.00 -20.16
C ALA A 47 41.89 16.88 -18.67
N THR A 48 40.87 16.61 -17.85
CA THR A 48 41.12 16.04 -16.55
C THR A 48 41.80 14.71 -16.86
N ASN A 49 43.11 14.70 -16.67
CA ASN A 49 43.87 13.52 -16.33
C ASN A 49 43.21 12.94 -15.08
N ASP A 50 42.10 12.24 -15.26
CA ASP A 50 41.65 11.26 -14.30
C ASP A 50 42.62 10.10 -14.50
N SER A 51 43.71 10.18 -13.73
CA SER A 51 44.66 9.10 -13.55
C SER A 51 43.90 7.92 -12.97
N GLY A 52 43.28 7.14 -13.87
CA GLY A 52 42.86 5.78 -13.62
C GLY A 52 44.11 5.01 -13.19
N ASN A 53 44.26 4.86 -11.88
CA ASN A 53 45.24 4.00 -11.26
C ASN A 53 44.95 2.56 -11.71
N ASN A 54 45.57 2.17 -12.82
CA ASN A 54 45.51 0.83 -13.38
C ASN A 54 46.44 -0.09 -12.56
N ASN A 55 46.01 -0.45 -11.35
CA ASN A 55 46.44 -1.72 -10.80
C ASN A 55 45.72 -2.81 -11.60
N GLY A 56 46.47 -3.42 -12.53
CA GLY A 56 46.01 -4.42 -13.47
C GLY A 56 45.25 -5.55 -12.79
N MET A 57 43.93 -5.49 -12.84
CA MET A 57 43.06 -6.57 -12.41
C MET A 57 42.83 -7.50 -13.61
N THR A 58 43.35 -8.72 -13.50
CA THR A 58 43.16 -9.77 -14.51
C THR A 58 41.66 -9.96 -14.82
N PRO A 59 41.30 -10.30 -16.06
CA PRO A 59 39.90 -10.39 -16.49
C PRO A 59 39.05 -11.32 -15.60
N LEU A 60 39.65 -12.36 -15.03
CA LEU A 60 39.00 -13.23 -14.05
C LEU A 60 38.62 -12.53 -12.74
N LYS A 61 39.46 -11.64 -12.21
CA LYS A 61 39.18 -10.93 -10.96
C LYS A 61 38.01 -9.94 -11.11
N LYS A 62 37.85 -9.32 -12.29
CA LYS A 62 36.68 -8.46 -12.59
C LYS A 62 35.37 -9.26 -12.60
N LEU A 63 35.37 -10.45 -13.22
CA LEU A 63 34.21 -11.35 -13.20
C LEU A 63 33.88 -11.82 -11.78
N MET A 64 34.89 -12.13 -10.96
CA MET A 64 34.68 -12.52 -9.57
C MET A 64 34.04 -11.40 -8.75
N ILE A 65 34.46 -10.14 -8.91
CA ILE A 65 33.85 -9.00 -8.20
C ILE A 65 32.41 -8.78 -8.64
N ILE A 66 32.11 -8.88 -9.94
CA ILE A 66 30.74 -8.76 -10.45
C ILE A 66 29.86 -9.89 -9.91
N ALA A 67 30.37 -11.13 -9.91
CA ALA A 67 29.66 -12.27 -9.33
C ALA A 67 29.43 -12.07 -7.83
N LEU A 68 30.43 -11.58 -7.09
CA LEU A 68 30.31 -11.32 -5.66
C LEU A 68 29.29 -10.20 -5.36
N GLY A 69 29.26 -9.16 -6.19
CA GLY A 69 28.27 -8.08 -6.13
C GLY A 69 26.86 -8.58 -6.42
N LEU A 70 26.68 -9.42 -7.44
CA LEU A 70 25.40 -10.08 -7.75
C LEU A 70 24.95 -10.99 -6.61
N VAL A 71 25.84 -11.79 -6.06
CA VAL A 71 25.56 -12.63 -4.88
C VAL A 71 25.18 -11.75 -3.68
N PHE A 72 25.89 -10.65 -3.44
CA PHE A 72 25.56 -9.72 -2.37
C PHE A 72 24.17 -9.08 -2.57
N VAL A 73 23.81 -8.66 -3.78
CA VAL A 73 22.47 -8.15 -4.10
C VAL A 73 21.40 -9.23 -3.90
N LEU A 74 21.67 -10.48 -4.28
CA LEU A 74 20.74 -11.59 -4.05
C LEU A 74 20.60 -11.94 -2.56
N VAL A 75 21.68 -11.89 -1.79
CA VAL A 75 21.68 -12.14 -0.34
C VAL A 75 20.97 -11.00 0.39
N VAL A 76 21.34 -9.75 0.13
CA VAL A 76 20.67 -8.57 0.69
C VAL A 76 19.20 -8.54 0.28
N GLY A 77 18.88 -8.83 -0.99
CA GLY A 77 17.50 -8.93 -1.47
C GLY A 77 16.68 -10.02 -0.77
N LYS A 78 17.30 -11.13 -0.36
CA LYS A 78 16.63 -12.14 0.50
C LYS A 78 16.49 -11.71 1.96
N VAL A 79 17.40 -10.88 2.48
CA VAL A 79 17.36 -10.41 3.89
C VAL A 79 16.42 -9.21 4.04
N THR A 80 16.34 -8.32 3.05
CA THR A 80 15.46 -7.13 3.07
C THR A 80 14.10 -7.40 2.48
N THR A 81 13.51 -8.59 2.69
CA THR A 81 12.11 -8.77 2.31
C THR A 81 11.27 -7.82 3.17
N PHE A 82 10.85 -6.69 2.59
CA PHE A 82 9.81 -5.79 3.09
C PHE A 82 8.49 -6.56 3.21
N LYS A 83 8.44 -7.55 4.10
CA LYS A 83 7.28 -8.42 4.36
C LYS A 83 6.28 -7.76 5.29
N ASP A 84 6.73 -6.74 5.99
CA ASP A 84 5.87 -5.94 6.84
C ASP A 84 5.20 -4.87 5.96
N GLY A 85 4.07 -5.26 5.37
CA GLY A 85 3.10 -4.31 4.83
C GLY A 85 2.63 -3.32 5.92
N PRO A 86 1.69 -2.41 5.61
CA PRO A 86 1.21 -1.44 6.59
C PRO A 86 0.84 -2.11 7.92
N GLY A 87 1.24 -1.48 9.03
CA GLY A 87 0.90 -1.99 10.35
C GLY A 87 -0.61 -2.21 10.46
N HIS A 88 -1.02 -3.29 11.12
CA HIS A 88 -2.43 -3.69 11.27
C HIS A 88 -3.39 -2.55 11.64
N HIS A 89 -2.98 -1.57 12.46
CA HIS A 89 -3.78 -0.38 12.76
C HIS A 89 -4.11 0.51 11.54
N LYS A 90 -3.20 0.65 10.58
CA LYS A 90 -3.48 1.38 9.33
C LYS A 90 -4.48 0.62 8.47
N ILE A 91 -4.39 -0.71 8.45
CA ILE A 91 -5.36 -1.57 7.75
C ILE A 91 -6.74 -1.44 8.41
N GLU A 92 -6.80 -1.38 9.75
CA GLU A 92 -8.06 -1.14 10.50
C GLU A 92 -8.72 0.17 10.09
N GLU A 93 -7.96 1.26 10.07
CA GLU A 93 -8.44 2.61 9.73
C GLU A 93 -8.91 2.68 8.28
N GLU A 94 -8.10 2.19 7.33
CA GLU A 94 -8.45 2.17 5.91
C GLU A 94 -9.70 1.32 5.65
N MET A 95 -9.82 0.16 6.30
CA MET A 95 -11.01 -0.66 6.18
C MET A 95 -12.23 0.04 6.78
N HIS A 96 -12.08 0.74 7.90
CA HIS A 96 -13.20 1.41 8.56
C HIS A 96 -13.81 2.46 7.65
N LEU A 97 -12.97 3.33 7.07
CA LEU A 97 -13.39 4.34 6.10
C LEU A 97 -14.07 3.72 4.87
N ASN A 98 -13.47 2.70 4.26
CA ASN A 98 -14.01 2.07 3.06
C ASN A 98 -15.34 1.31 3.30
N MET A 99 -15.51 0.74 4.50
CA MET A 99 -16.68 -0.07 4.83
C MET A 99 -17.84 0.76 5.36
N PHE A 100 -17.56 1.81 6.14
CA PHE A 100 -18.54 2.46 7.02
C PHE A 100 -18.67 3.97 6.85
N ASP A 101 -18.34 4.51 5.69
CA ASP A 101 -18.60 5.93 5.38
C ASP A 101 -20.10 6.29 5.57
N GLY A 102 -20.41 7.24 6.47
CA GLY A 102 -21.76 7.78 6.75
C GLY A 102 -22.58 7.16 7.90
N GLU A 103 -23.85 7.56 8.03
CA GLU A 103 -24.82 6.95 8.97
C GLU A 103 -25.15 5.52 8.54
N THR A 104 -24.44 4.56 9.13
CA THR A 104 -24.48 3.20 8.60
C THR A 104 -25.66 2.40 9.11
N ALA A 105 -26.32 1.69 8.20
CA ALA A 105 -27.28 0.61 8.48
C ALA A 105 -26.74 -0.48 9.45
N TYR A 106 -25.45 -0.42 9.80
CA TYR A 106 -24.71 -1.34 10.66
C TYR A 106 -24.71 -0.94 12.16
N GLY A 107 -25.37 0.17 12.51
CA GLY A 107 -25.58 0.65 13.88
C GLY A 107 -24.64 1.78 14.30
N LYS A 108 -24.73 2.20 15.58
CA LYS A 108 -24.09 3.43 16.08
C LYS A 108 -22.55 3.46 15.93
N HIS A 109 -21.88 2.33 16.15
CA HIS A 109 -20.40 2.25 16.09
C HIS A 109 -19.95 0.89 15.54
N PRO A 110 -20.00 0.67 14.22
CA PRO A 110 -19.37 -0.50 13.65
C PRO A 110 -17.85 -0.41 13.86
N LYS A 111 -17.23 -1.52 14.22
CA LYS A 111 -15.80 -1.59 14.58
C LYS A 111 -15.09 -2.64 13.76
N ILE A 112 -13.93 -2.28 13.21
CA ILE A 112 -13.02 -3.22 12.56
C ILE A 112 -11.84 -3.47 13.50
N THR A 113 -11.37 -4.70 13.54
CA THR A 113 -10.18 -5.09 14.31
C THR A 113 -9.38 -6.08 13.48
N VAL A 114 -8.11 -5.79 13.24
CA VAL A 114 -7.18 -6.59 12.45
C VAL A 114 -6.14 -7.16 13.38
N ASP A 115 -6.06 -8.49 13.42
CA ASP A 115 -5.10 -9.22 14.24
C ASP A 115 -4.18 -10.04 13.33
N LYS A 116 -2.87 -9.93 13.54
CA LYS A 116 -1.86 -10.62 12.72
C LYS A 116 -2.01 -12.15 12.72
N LYS A 117 -2.59 -12.73 13.77
CA LYS A 117 -2.77 -14.18 13.95
C LYS A 117 -4.22 -14.61 13.70
N LYS A 118 -5.20 -13.76 14.00
CA LYS A 118 -6.63 -14.09 13.97
C LYS A 118 -7.39 -13.51 12.77
N GLY A 119 -6.71 -12.71 11.95
CA GLY A 119 -7.28 -12.02 10.79
C GLY A 119 -8.16 -10.84 11.17
N THR A 120 -9.05 -10.47 10.26
CA THR A 120 -9.89 -9.27 10.39
C THR A 120 -11.28 -9.61 10.92
N THR A 121 -11.71 -8.86 11.93
CA THR A 121 -13.04 -8.96 12.54
C THR A 121 -13.81 -7.67 12.34
N ILE A 122 -14.95 -7.77 11.68
CA ILE A 122 -15.92 -6.69 11.54
C ILE A 122 -17.03 -6.92 12.58
N LYS A 123 -17.24 -5.95 13.46
CA LYS A 123 -18.32 -5.92 14.44
C LYS A 123 -19.35 -4.91 14.00
N ILE A 124 -20.60 -5.36 13.89
CA ILE A 124 -21.77 -4.51 13.66
C ILE A 124 -22.73 -4.63 14.84
N SER A 125 -23.62 -3.65 15.02
CA SER A 125 -24.59 -3.73 16.12
C SER A 125 -25.58 -4.87 15.91
N TYR A 126 -25.93 -5.59 16.96
CA TYR A 126 -27.03 -6.57 16.91
C TYR A 126 -28.39 -5.95 16.54
N LYS A 127 -28.56 -4.64 16.74
CA LYS A 127 -29.77 -3.87 16.35
C LYS A 127 -29.67 -3.25 14.96
N SER A 128 -28.60 -3.54 14.22
CA SER A 128 -28.39 -3.08 12.85
C SER A 128 -29.61 -3.37 11.97
N THR A 129 -30.03 -2.37 11.18
CA THR A 129 -31.10 -2.54 10.18
C THR A 129 -30.68 -3.53 9.10
N ALA A 130 -29.38 -3.63 8.78
CA ALA A 130 -28.84 -4.62 7.85
C ALA A 130 -29.11 -6.08 8.29
N LEU A 131 -29.35 -6.34 9.59
CA LEU A 131 -29.68 -7.68 10.08
C LEU A 131 -31.17 -8.03 9.96
N LYS A 132 -32.04 -7.04 9.75
CA LYS A 132 -33.47 -7.28 9.54
C LYS A 132 -33.67 -7.92 8.16
N ASN A 133 -34.38 -9.05 8.11
CA ASN A 133 -34.59 -9.81 6.87
C ASN A 133 -33.28 -10.08 6.12
N ILE A 134 -32.26 -10.58 6.84
CA ILE A 134 -30.87 -10.72 6.39
C ILE A 134 -30.70 -11.35 5.00
N LYS A 135 -31.61 -12.25 4.57
CA LYS A 135 -31.59 -12.90 3.25
C LYS A 135 -31.84 -11.92 2.10
N THR A 136 -32.75 -10.97 2.28
CA THR A 136 -33.18 -10.02 1.25
C THR A 136 -32.61 -8.62 1.45
N ASN A 137 -32.04 -8.34 2.62
CA ASN A 137 -31.57 -7.01 3.00
C ASN A 137 -30.43 -6.49 2.07
N PRO A 138 -30.62 -5.32 1.42
CA PRO A 138 -29.62 -4.77 0.50
C PRO A 138 -28.35 -4.31 1.21
N ASP A 139 -28.42 -3.83 2.45
CA ASP A 139 -27.26 -3.38 3.21
C ASP A 139 -26.40 -4.57 3.64
N TRP A 140 -27.02 -5.69 4.03
CA TRP A 140 -26.29 -6.93 4.27
C TRP A 140 -25.56 -7.41 3.01
N LYS A 141 -26.27 -7.47 1.87
CA LYS A 141 -25.67 -7.86 0.58
C LYS A 141 -24.51 -6.94 0.19
N ARG A 142 -24.66 -5.63 0.40
CA ARG A 142 -23.62 -4.63 0.13
C ARG A 142 -22.40 -4.85 1.02
N LEU A 143 -22.62 -5.05 2.31
CA LEU A 143 -21.55 -5.34 3.27
C LEU A 143 -20.79 -6.60 2.87
N VAL A 144 -21.50 -7.72 2.64
CA VAL A 144 -20.91 -8.99 2.20
C VAL A 144 -20.10 -8.81 0.92
N LYS A 145 -20.64 -8.13 -0.09
CA LYS A 145 -19.95 -7.87 -1.37
C LYS A 145 -18.66 -7.06 -1.15
N LYS A 146 -18.71 -5.98 -0.36
CA LYS A 146 -17.53 -5.18 0.01
C LYS A 146 -16.49 -6.03 0.75
N THR A 147 -16.94 -6.85 1.70
CA THR A 147 -16.06 -7.73 2.48
C THR A 147 -15.38 -8.79 1.61
N VAL A 148 -16.10 -9.42 0.68
CA VAL A 148 -15.53 -10.37 -0.28
C VAL A 148 -14.49 -9.71 -1.16
N LYS A 149 -14.81 -8.54 -1.73
CA LYS A 149 -13.89 -7.77 -2.55
C LYS A 149 -12.59 -7.45 -1.79
N LYS A 150 -12.70 -6.95 -0.56
CA LYS A 150 -11.52 -6.63 0.28
C LYS A 150 -10.71 -7.86 0.67
N SER A 151 -11.38 -8.97 0.98
CA SER A 151 -10.71 -10.25 1.27
C SER A 151 -9.87 -10.73 0.07
N ASN A 152 -10.39 -10.57 -1.14
CA ASN A 152 -9.68 -10.88 -2.38
C ASN A 152 -8.53 -9.89 -2.66
N GLU A 153 -8.75 -8.59 -2.46
CA GLU A 153 -7.69 -7.57 -2.59
C GLU A 153 -6.53 -7.80 -1.63
N PHE A 154 -6.78 -8.39 -0.46
CA PHE A 154 -5.73 -8.68 0.52
C PHE A 154 -4.97 -9.97 0.19
N ASP A 155 -5.50 -10.81 -0.71
CA ASP A 155 -4.80 -11.96 -1.20
C ASP A 155 -3.64 -11.52 -2.11
N GLY A 156 -2.42 -11.90 -1.76
CA GLY A 156 -1.21 -11.57 -2.51
C GLY A 156 -0.67 -10.14 -2.33
N VAL A 157 -1.44 -9.19 -1.77
CA VAL A 157 -0.96 -7.80 -1.54
C VAL A 157 -0.16 -7.67 -0.26
N TYR A 158 -0.57 -8.34 0.82
CA TYR A 158 0.14 -8.29 2.09
C TYR A 158 0.94 -9.57 2.34
N GLY A 159 2.15 -9.42 2.91
CA GLY A 159 2.97 -10.57 3.30
C GLY A 159 2.27 -11.51 4.28
N ASN A 160 1.31 -11.00 5.07
CA ASN A 160 0.49 -11.79 5.97
C ASN A 160 -0.88 -12.13 5.36
N LYS A 161 -1.01 -13.36 4.88
CA LYS A 161 -2.27 -13.93 4.37
C LYS A 161 -3.40 -13.96 5.41
N MET A 162 -3.12 -13.83 6.71
CA MET A 162 -4.19 -13.79 7.72
C MET A 162 -5.11 -12.58 7.54
N TYR A 163 -4.66 -11.49 6.91
CA TYR A 163 -5.50 -10.32 6.69
C TYR A 163 -6.65 -10.60 5.71
N SER A 164 -6.49 -11.51 4.75
CA SER A 164 -7.58 -11.92 3.84
C SER A 164 -8.70 -12.69 4.55
N LYS A 165 -8.44 -13.23 5.76
CA LYS A 165 -9.44 -13.89 6.59
C LYS A 165 -10.30 -12.85 7.27
N ILE A 166 -11.51 -12.63 6.76
CA ILE A 166 -12.44 -11.65 7.31
C ILE A 166 -13.69 -12.34 7.84
N LYS A 167 -14.10 -11.97 9.05
CA LYS A 167 -15.35 -12.43 9.66
C LYS A 167 -16.21 -11.25 10.13
N ILE A 168 -17.52 -11.36 9.92
CA ILE A 168 -18.50 -10.41 10.44
C ILE A 168 -19.24 -11.06 11.61
N ARG A 169 -19.41 -10.32 12.70
CA ARG A 169 -20.21 -10.75 13.86
C ARG A 169 -20.90 -9.56 14.52
N THR A 170 -21.81 -9.84 15.44
CA THR A 170 -22.44 -8.79 16.24
C THR A 170 -21.56 -8.39 17.43
N ASP A 171 -21.83 -7.21 17.97
CA ASP A 171 -21.35 -6.74 19.27
C ASP A 171 -21.74 -7.69 20.43
N LYS A 172 -22.93 -8.28 20.38
CA LYS A 172 -23.46 -9.18 21.43
C LYS A 172 -23.05 -10.64 21.32
N SER A 173 -22.63 -11.13 20.15
CA SER A 173 -22.33 -12.55 19.94
C SER A 173 -20.94 -12.79 19.36
N LYS A 174 -20.29 -13.84 19.86
CA LYS A 174 -19.05 -14.37 19.25
C LYS A 174 -19.34 -15.24 18.01
N LYS A 175 -20.59 -15.66 17.81
CA LYS A 175 -20.98 -16.46 16.64
C LYS A 175 -20.83 -15.62 15.37
N PRO A 176 -20.10 -16.10 14.36
CA PRO A 176 -19.93 -15.39 13.10
C PRO A 176 -21.26 -15.38 12.34
N LEU A 177 -21.55 -14.25 11.68
CA LEU A 177 -22.64 -14.11 10.73
C LEU A 177 -22.16 -14.34 9.29
N PHE A 178 -20.88 -14.07 9.04
CA PHE A 178 -20.25 -14.23 7.74
C PHE A 178 -18.76 -14.53 7.90
N LYS A 179 -18.19 -15.34 7.01
CA LYS A 179 -16.76 -15.62 6.91
C LYS A 179 -16.37 -15.69 5.44
N VAL A 180 -15.24 -15.06 5.12
CA VAL A 180 -14.58 -15.13 3.81
C VAL A 180 -13.08 -15.27 4.02
N ASP A 181 -12.43 -15.97 3.10
CA ASP A 181 -10.98 -16.03 3.02
C ASP A 181 -10.54 -15.99 1.55
N GLN A 182 -9.62 -15.08 1.23
CA GLN A 182 -9.11 -14.89 -0.14
C GLN A 182 -10.24 -14.76 -1.18
N GLY A 183 -11.29 -14.00 -0.84
CA GLY A 183 -12.47 -13.84 -1.70
C GLY A 183 -13.43 -15.04 -1.73
N LYS A 184 -13.06 -16.20 -1.19
CA LYS A 184 -13.92 -17.38 -1.10
C LYS A 184 -14.83 -17.32 0.12
N VAL A 185 -16.15 -17.32 -0.09
CA VAL A 185 -17.13 -17.34 1.00
C VAL A 185 -17.09 -18.71 1.68
N LEU A 186 -16.82 -18.71 2.99
CA LEU A 186 -16.76 -19.93 3.80
C LEU A 186 -18.04 -20.15 4.59
N TYR A 187 -18.74 -19.08 4.95
CA TYR A 187 -19.99 -19.14 5.70
C TYR A 187 -20.76 -17.85 5.55
N ASN A 188 -22.08 -17.94 5.38
CA ASN A 188 -22.98 -16.80 5.36
C ASN A 188 -24.31 -17.19 6.01
N LYS A 189 -24.69 -16.50 7.09
CA LYS A 189 -25.95 -16.73 7.80
C LYS A 189 -27.17 -16.49 6.91
N ALA A 190 -27.07 -15.65 5.88
CA ALA A 190 -28.17 -15.43 4.95
C ALA A 190 -28.46 -16.65 4.06
N ASP A 191 -27.48 -17.55 3.88
CA ASP A 191 -27.60 -18.73 3.02
C ASP A 191 -27.99 -19.99 3.82
N ALA A 192 -27.99 -19.90 5.15
CA ALA A 192 -28.50 -20.94 6.06
C ALA A 192 -30.03 -20.84 6.23
#